data_AF-A0A259ADA5-F1
#
_entry.id   AF-A0A259ADA5-F1
#
_cell.length_a   1.000
_cell.length_b   1.000
_cell.length_c   1.000
_cell.angle_alpha   90.00
_cell.angle_beta   90.00
_cell.angle_gamma   90.00
#
_symmetry.space_group_name_H-M   'P 1'
#
loop_
_entity.id
_entity.type
_entity.pdbx_description
1 polymer ?
#
loop_
_entity_poly.entity_id
_entity_poly.type
_entity_poly.pdbx_seq_one_letter_code
_entity_poly.pdbx_strand_id
1 'polypeptide(L)' 'MDDRQKTTARTCLDAAQRNTMSFPQIVGALGEAGFESYAVDYRRATATYYLP' A
#
# COMPACT_ATOMS: atom_id res chain seq x y z
N MET A 1 -0.84 -10.46 8.20
CA MET A 1 0.12 -9.54 7.56
C MET A 1 1.48 -9.71 8.25
N ASP A 2 2.50 -10.15 7.49
CA ASP A 2 3.87 -10.32 7.97
C ASP A 2 4.65 -8.99 7.99
N ASP A 3 5.90 -8.99 8.48
CA ASP A 3 6.69 -7.76 8.63
C ASP A 3 7.16 -7.16 7.29
N ARG A 4 7.37 -8.01 6.27
CA ARG A 4 7.68 -7.55 4.91
C ARG A 4 6.46 -6.83 4.32
N GLN A 5 5.28 -7.40 4.45
CA GLN A 5 4.00 -6.83 4.03
C GLN A 5 3.74 -5.48 4.73
N LYS A 6 3.90 -5.41 6.05
CA LYS A 6 3.76 -4.14 6.80
C LYS A 6 4.73 -3.07 6.33
N THR A 7 5.97 -3.46 6.02
CA THR A 7 7.00 -2.55 5.53
C THR A 7 6.64 -2.03 4.15
N THR A 8 6.29 -2.92 3.21
CA THR A 8 5.87 -2.53 1.86
C THR A 8 4.65 -1.62 1.87
N ALA A 9 3.62 -1.95 2.64
CA ALA A 9 2.41 -1.13 2.76
C ALA A 9 2.74 0.29 3.23
N ARG A 10 3.61 0.42 4.25
CA ARG A 10 4.02 1.72 4.80
C ARG A 10 4.86 2.52 3.81
N THR A 11 5.82 1.87 3.14
CA THR A 11 6.65 2.51 2.12
C THR A 11 5.78 3.04 0.97
N CYS A 12 4.82 2.24 0.51
CA CYS A 12 3.90 2.66 -0.55
C CYS A 12 3.03 3.85 -0.13
N LEU A 13 2.52 3.85 1.11
CA LEU A 13 1.71 4.94 1.63
C LEU A 13 2.50 6.25 1.74
N ASP A 14 3.71 6.19 2.32
CA ASP A 14 4.61 7.36 2.41
C ASP A 14 5.01 7.87 1.02
N ALA A 15 5.32 6.96 0.09
CA ALA A 15 5.67 7.33 -1.27
C ALA A 15 4.52 7.99 -2.04
N ALA A 16 3.28 7.53 -1.81
CA ALA A 16 2.09 8.19 -2.36
C ALA A 16 1.93 9.62 -1.81
N GLN A 17 2.11 9.80 -0.49
CA GLN A 17 2.00 11.11 0.17
C GLN A 17 3.10 12.08 -0.27
N ARG A 18 4.30 11.58 -0.55
CA ARG A 18 5.45 12.37 -1.01
C ARG A 18 5.54 12.53 -2.52
N ASN A 19 4.61 11.95 -3.28
CA ASN A 19 4.67 11.88 -4.75
C ASN A 19 5.99 11.29 -5.29
N THR A 20 6.56 10.28 -4.61
CA THR A 20 7.80 9.60 -5.03
C THR A 20 7.56 8.26 -5.73
N MET A 21 6.33 7.74 -5.68
CA MET A 21 5.89 6.60 -6.49
C MET A 21 4.57 6.91 -7.19
N SER A 22 4.46 6.47 -8.44
CA SER A 22 3.21 6.49 -9.19
C SER A 22 2.27 5.37 -8.76
N PHE A 23 0.97 5.51 -9.04
CA PHE A 23 -0.03 4.51 -8.72
C PHE A 23 0.30 3.09 -9.28
N PRO A 24 0.73 2.93 -10.55
CA PRO A 24 1.12 1.60 -11.05
C PRO A 24 2.30 0.99 -10.29
N GLN A 25 3.28 1.78 -9.87
CA GLN A 25 4.42 1.30 -9.08
C GLN A 25 3.98 0.84 -7.69
N ILE A 26 3.04 1.55 -7.07
CA ILE A 26 2.46 1.18 -5.76
C ILE A 26 1.70 -0.13 -5.88
N VAL A 27 0.80 -0.26 -6.86
CA VAL A 27 0.03 -1.50 -7.05
C VAL A 27 0.95 -2.68 -7.33
N GLY A 28 1.98 -2.50 -8.16
CA GLY A 28 2.98 -3.54 -8.41
C GLY A 28 3.71 -3.97 -7.13
N ALA A 29 4.24 -3.03 -6.36
CA ALA A 29 4.95 -3.33 -5.12
C ALA A 29 4.05 -4.05 -4.09
N LEU A 30 2.77 -3.66 -3.98
CA LEU A 30 1.81 -4.33 -3.12
C LEU A 30 1.46 -5.74 -3.63
N GLY A 31 1.30 -5.93 -4.95
CA GLY A 31 1.09 -7.24 -5.56
C GLY A 31 2.22 -8.22 -5.27
N GLU A 32 3.47 -7.80 -5.46
CA GLU A 32 4.68 -8.60 -5.13
C GLU A 32 4.79 -8.89 -3.62
N ALA A 33 4.20 -8.04 -2.77
CA ALA A 33 4.11 -8.29 -1.34
C ALA A 33 3.02 -9.32 -0.96
N GLY A 34 2.13 -9.67 -1.89
CA GLY A 34 1.03 -10.61 -1.68
C GLY A 34 -0.27 -9.97 -1.20
N PHE A 35 -0.47 -8.67 -1.46
CA PHE A 35 -1.77 -8.03 -1.25
C PHE A 35 -2.71 -8.31 -2.41
N GLU A 36 -3.94 -8.67 -2.09
CA GLU A 36 -5.00 -8.86 -3.10
C GLU A 36 -5.60 -7.52 -3.54
N SER A 37 -5.85 -6.64 -2.57
CA SER A 37 -6.38 -5.30 -2.81
C SER A 37 -6.10 -4.37 -1.64
N TYR A 38 -6.34 -3.07 -1.83
CA TYR A 38 -6.31 -2.09 -0.75
C TYR A 38 -7.36 -1.00 -1.00
N ALA A 39 -7.83 -0.38 0.08
CA ALA A 39 -8.78 0.73 0.04
C ALA A 39 -8.21 1.92 0.81
N VAL A 40 -8.33 3.11 0.22
CA VAL A 40 -7.94 4.37 0.86
C VAL A 40 -9.20 5.16 1.16
N ASP A 41 -9.43 5.44 2.44
CA ASP A 41 -10.47 6.36 2.89
C ASP A 41 -9.82 7.68 3.31
N TYR A 42 -9.88 8.67 2.42
CA TYR A 42 -9.36 10.01 2.68
C TYR A 42 -10.16 10.77 3.75
N ARG A 43 -11.43 10.44 3.98
CA ARG A 43 -12.24 11.09 5.03
C ARG A 43 -11.77 10.68 6.41
N ARG A 44 -11.26 9.45 6.54
CA ARG A 44 -10.75 8.88 7.81
C ARG A 44 -9.24 8.88 7.92
N ALA A 45 -8.52 9.28 6.87
CA ALA A 45 -7.06 9.17 6.77
C ALA A 45 -6.57 7.73 7.02
N THR A 46 -7.29 6.74 6.51
CA THR A 46 -6.98 5.31 6.70
C THR A 46 -6.72 4.60 5.37
N ALA A 47 -5.71 3.74 5.35
CA ALA A 47 -5.50 2.76 4.30
C ALA A 47 -5.71 1.35 4.87
N THR A 48 -6.60 0.58 4.25
CA THR A 48 -6.93 -0.79 4.62
C THR A 48 -6.38 -1.73 3.55
N TYR A 49 -5.66 -2.76 3.95
CA TYR A 49 -5.01 -3.72 3.05
C TYR A 49 -5.63 -5.10 3.23
N TYR A 50 -5.91 -5.79 2.13
CA TYR A 50 -6.53 -7.11 2.10
C TYR A 50 -5.53 -8.16 1.62
N LEU A 51 -5.52 -9.29 2.29
CA LEU A 51 -4.72 -10.47 1.98
C LEU A 51 -5.67 -11.62 1.58
N PRO A 52 -5.19 -12.64 0.85
CA PRO A 52 -5.96 -13.85 0.58
C PRO A 52 -6.44 -14.56 1.86
#